data_AF-A0A1W2H7Y4-F1
#
_entry.id   AF-A0A1W2H7Y4-F1
#
_cell.length_a   1.000
_cell.length_b   1.000
_cell.length_c   1.000
_cell.angle_alpha   90.00
_cell.angle_beta   90.00
_cell.angle_gamma   90.00
#
_symmetry.space_group_name_H-M   'P 1'
#
loop_
_entity.id
_entity.type
_entity.pdbx_description
1 polymer ?
#
loop_
_entity_poly.entity_id
_entity_poly.type
_entity_poly.pdbx_seq_one_letter_code
_entity_poly.pdbx_strand_id
1 'polypeptide(L)'
;MGSTMIDKVELALDSIRPYLEADGGNVKIVEITEDMVVRLELTGTCSSCPMSTMTLKAGVEEAIKRAIPEITKVEAVNVVIA
;
A
#
# COMPACT_ATOMS: atom_id res chain seq x y z
N MET A 1 5.50 15.77 18.38
CA MET A 1 5.32 14.90 17.20
C MET A 1 3.91 14.35 17.26
N GLY A 2 3.05 14.73 16.32
CA GLY A 2 1.69 14.19 16.24
C GLY A 2 1.76 12.80 15.63
N SER A 3 1.37 11.78 16.39
CA SER A 3 1.24 10.42 15.89
C SER A 3 -0.01 10.34 15.01
N THR A 4 0.12 10.75 13.75
CA THR A 4 -0.95 10.65 12.74
C THR A 4 -1.04 9.23 12.19
N MET A 5 -2.21 8.82 11.70
CA MET A 5 -2.44 7.52 11.05
C MET A 5 -1.37 7.16 9.99
N ILE A 6 -0.80 8.18 9.34
CA ILE A 6 0.29 8.06 8.38
C ILE A 6 1.51 7.35 8.97
N ASP A 7 1.93 7.68 10.21
CA ASP A 7 3.07 7.02 10.87
C ASP A 7 2.84 5.52 11.08
N LYS A 8 1.62 5.15 11.52
CA LYS A 8 1.27 3.74 11.71
C LYS A 8 1.34 2.99 10.37
N VAL A 9 0.75 3.58 9.33
CA VAL A 9 0.76 2.99 7.97
C VAL A 9 2.19 2.91 7.47
N GLU A 10 3.01 3.93 7.69
CA GLU A 10 4.41 3.94 7.28
C GLU A 10 5.21 2.83 7.97
N LEU A 11 5.04 2.61 9.26
CA LEU A 11 5.65 1.50 10.00
C LEU A 11 5.22 0.12 9.46
N ALA A 12 3.93 -0.02 9.15
CA ALA A 12 3.40 -1.25 8.55
C ALA A 12 4.01 -1.51 7.16
N LEU A 13 4.12 -0.45 6.36
CA LEU A 13 4.74 -0.48 5.04
C LEU A 13 6.24 -0.80 5.13
N ASP A 14 6.95 -0.24 6.10
CA ASP A 14 8.39 -0.46 6.28
C ASP A 14 8.73 -1.94 6.51
N SER A 15 7.83 -2.66 7.19
CA SER A 15 7.96 -4.11 7.38
C SER A 15 7.82 -4.92 6.09
N ILE A 16 7.09 -4.40 5.08
CA ILE A 16 6.88 -5.08 3.79
C ILE A 16 7.70 -4.50 2.64
N ARG A 17 8.26 -3.29 2.78
CA ARG A 17 9.18 -2.66 1.80
C ARG A 17 10.24 -3.61 1.27
N PRO A 18 11.00 -4.36 2.09
CA PRO A 18 12.01 -5.28 1.56
C PRO A 18 11.43 -6.38 0.66
N TYR A 19 10.19 -6.83 0.93
CA TYR A 19 9.50 -7.80 0.08
C TYR A 19 9.01 -7.16 -1.23
N LEU A 20 8.48 -5.94 -1.15
CA LEU A 20 8.05 -5.19 -2.32
C LEU A 20 9.23 -4.90 -3.26
N GLU A 21 10.36 -4.47 -2.70
CA GLU A 21 11.59 -4.20 -3.44
C GLU A 21 12.17 -5.48 -4.06
N ALA A 22 12.07 -6.62 -3.36
CA ALA A 22 12.45 -7.92 -3.90
C ALA A 22 11.58 -8.33 -5.12
N ASP A 23 10.31 -7.96 -5.12
CA ASP A 23 9.39 -8.10 -6.27
C ASP A 23 9.62 -7.02 -7.36
N GLY A 24 10.58 -6.11 -7.16
CA GLY A 24 10.89 -5.01 -8.08
C GLY A 24 9.84 -3.88 -8.07
N GLY A 25 9.10 -3.78 -6.96
CA GLY A 25 8.08 -2.77 -6.69
C GLY A 25 8.38 -1.96 -5.43
N ASN A 26 7.56 -0.94 -5.19
CA ASN A 26 7.58 -0.10 -4.02
C ASN A 26 6.22 0.59 -3.87
N VAL A 27 5.95 1.16 -2.71
CA VAL A 27 4.70 1.84 -2.41
C VAL A 27 4.95 3.15 -1.67
N LYS A 28 4.15 4.16 -1.99
CA LYS A 28 4.24 5.48 -1.36
C LYS A 28 2.87 5.92 -0.88
N ILE A 29 2.76 6.33 0.38
CA ILE A 29 1.51 6.86 0.94
C ILE A 29 1.24 8.22 0.28
N VAL A 30 0.01 8.39 -0.24
CA VAL A 30 -0.46 9.66 -0.80
C VAL A 30 -1.28 10.39 0.25
N GLU A 31 -2.32 9.74 0.76
CA GLU A 31 -3.23 10.30 1.76
C GLU A 31 -4.04 9.20 2.45
N ILE A 32 -4.70 9.53 3.56
CA ILE A 32 -5.65 8.65 4.24
C ILE A 32 -6.97 9.43 4.34
N THR A 33 -8.03 8.84 3.79
CA THR A 33 -9.37 9.44 3.77
C THR A 33 -10.07 9.28 5.12
N GLU A 34 -11.14 10.05 5.33
CA GLU A 34 -11.97 9.99 6.55
C GLU A 34 -12.66 8.62 6.73
N ASP A 35 -12.94 7.90 5.63
CA ASP A 35 -13.50 6.54 5.61
C ASP A 35 -12.48 5.44 5.97
N MET A 36 -11.30 5.81 6.50
CA MET A 36 -10.18 4.91 6.79
C MET A 36 -9.70 4.16 5.53
N VAL A 37 -9.75 4.81 4.36
CA VAL A 37 -9.16 4.30 3.12
C VAL A 37 -7.78 4.90 2.92
N VAL A 38 -6.75 4.04 2.87
CA VAL A 38 -5.37 4.46 2.58
C VAL A 38 -5.20 4.55 1.07
N ARG A 39 -4.88 5.74 0.59
CA ARG A 39 -4.52 5.98 -0.81
C ARG A 39 -3.01 5.99 -0.92
N LEU A 40 -2.49 5.12 -1.77
CA LEU A 40 -1.06 4.96 -2.00
C LEU A 40 -0.76 4.86 -3.50
N GLU A 41 0.48 5.08 -3.87
CA GLU A 41 0.99 4.99 -5.22
C GLU A 41 1.97 3.82 -5.31
N LEU A 42 1.70 2.86 -6.20
CA LEU A 42 2.59 1.71 -6.42
C LEU A 42 3.67 2.09 -7.43
N THR A 43 4.91 2.23 -7.01
CA THR A 43 6.04 2.55 -7.90
C THR A 43 6.81 1.28 -8.24
N GLY A 44 7.29 1.11 -9.47
CA GLY A 44 8.21 0.02 -9.82
C GLY A 44 7.89 -0.70 -11.12
N THR A 45 8.71 -1.71 -11.40
CA THR A 45 8.81 -2.35 -12.72
C THR A 45 7.62 -3.26 -13.07
N CYS A 46 6.79 -3.57 -12.08
CA CYS A 46 5.62 -4.43 -12.25
C CYS A 46 4.36 -3.70 -12.74
N SER A 47 4.47 -2.41 -13.08
CA SER A 47 3.40 -1.66 -13.78
C SER A 47 3.05 -2.21 -15.16
N SER A 48 3.92 -3.06 -15.73
CA SER A 48 3.73 -3.64 -17.07
C SER A 48 2.98 -4.98 -17.06
N CYS A 49 2.75 -5.59 -15.90
CA CYS A 49 2.02 -6.85 -15.75
C CYS A 49 0.74 -6.65 -14.92
N PRO A 50 -0.43 -6.52 -15.55
CA PRO A 50 -1.70 -6.24 -14.85
C PRO A 50 -2.09 -7.34 -13.86
N MET A 51 -1.65 -8.58 -14.09
CA MET A 51 -1.91 -9.71 -13.20
C MET A 51 -1.16 -9.58 -11.86
N SER A 52 0.10 -9.10 -11.90
CA SER A 52 0.94 -8.99 -10.70
C SER A 52 0.58 -7.79 -9.83
N THR A 53 0.03 -6.72 -10.41
CA THR A 53 -0.42 -5.55 -9.66
C THR A 53 -1.59 -5.87 -8.73
N MET A 54 -2.47 -6.79 -9.16
CA MET A 54 -3.62 -7.22 -8.35
C MET A 54 -3.19 -8.03 -7.11
N THR A 55 -2.25 -8.97 -7.28
CA THR A 55 -1.67 -9.75 -6.17
C THR A 55 -0.85 -8.88 -5.23
N LEU A 56 -0.05 -7.95 -5.77
CA LEU A 56 0.77 -7.05 -4.98
C LEU A 56 -0.09 -6.11 -4.14
N LYS A 57 -1.15 -5.53 -4.73
CA LYS A 57 -2.13 -4.73 -3.99
C LYS A 57 -2.77 -5.53 -2.85
N ALA A 58 -3.18 -6.78 -3.11
CA ALA A 58 -3.78 -7.63 -2.09
C ALA A 58 -2.82 -7.89 -0.93
N GLY A 59 -1.55 -8.20 -1.21
CA GLY A 59 -0.53 -8.40 -0.19
C GLY A 59 -0.26 -7.15 0.66
N VAL A 60 -0.22 -5.97 0.04
CA VAL A 60 -0.07 -4.69 0.76
C VAL A 60 -1.30 -4.41 1.63
N GLU A 61 -2.50 -4.62 1.12
CA GLU A 61 -3.74 -4.43 1.88
C GLU A 61 -3.79 -5.35 3.10
N GLU A 62 -3.47 -6.63 2.94
CA GLU A 62 -3.41 -7.61 4.02
C GLU A 62 -2.40 -7.22 5.10
N ALA A 63 -1.19 -6.80 4.69
CA ALA A 63 -0.16 -6.37 5.60
C ALA A 63 -0.56 -5.12 6.40
N ILE A 64 -1.15 -4.12 5.74
CA ILE A 64 -1.64 -2.90 6.40
C ILE A 64 -2.78 -3.26 7.36
N LYS A 65 -3.78 -4.04 6.94
CA LYS A 65 -4.90 -4.47 7.80
C LYS A 65 -4.43 -5.28 9.00
N ARG A 66 -3.38 -6.09 8.84
CA ARG A 66 -2.80 -6.87 9.93
C ARG A 66 -2.10 -6.00 10.97
N ALA A 67 -1.43 -4.93 10.53
CA ALA A 67 -0.82 -3.97 11.43
C ALA A 67 -1.83 -2.96 12.03
N ILE A 68 -2.83 -2.58 11.23
CA ILE A 68 -3.80 -1.52 11.52
C ILE A 68 -5.19 -2.02 11.07
N PRO A 69 -5.90 -2.74 11.94
CA PRO A 69 -7.25 -3.23 11.63
C PRO A 69 -8.28 -2.09 11.50
N GLU A 70 -7.92 -0.85 11.85
CA GLU A 70 -8.74 0.35 11.64
C GLU A 70 -8.89 0.71 10.15
N ILE A 71 -7.98 0.24 9.28
CA ILE A 71 -8.04 0.51 7.84
C ILE A 71 -9.11 -0.37 7.18
N THR A 72 -10.10 0.28 6.57
CA THR A 72 -11.19 -0.39 5.86
C THR A 72 -10.72 -0.91 4.50
N LYS A 73 -9.97 -0.10 3.76
CA LYS A 73 -9.59 -0.39 2.37
C LYS A 73 -8.27 0.27 1.97
N VAL A 74 -7.59 -0.31 0.99
CA VAL A 74 -6.40 0.29 0.38
C VAL A 74 -6.65 0.52 -1.11
N GLU A 75 -6.37 1.74 -1.58
CA GLU A 75 -6.51 2.14 -2.97
C GLU A 75 -5.18 2.59 -3.56
N ALA A 76 -4.83 2.02 -4.70
CA ALA A 76 -3.67 2.41 -5.47
C ALA A 76 -4.09 3.43 -6.52
N VAL A 77 -3.61 4.67 -6.43
CA VAL A 77 -4.05 5.78 -7.30
C VAL A 77 -3.54 5.66 -8.75
N ASN A 78 -2.54 4.80 -8.98
CA ASN A 78 -1.87 4.66 -10.28
C ASN A 78 -2.04 3.26 -10.92
N VAL A 79 -2.88 2.40 -10.35
CA VAL A 79 -3.22 1.10 -10.94
C VAL A 79 -4.53 1.23 -11.68
N VAL A 80 -4.46 1.25 -13.01
CA VAL A 80 -5.65 1.13 -13.84
C VAL A 80 -6.00 -0.35 -13.90
N ILE A 81 -7.01 -0.75 -13.11
CA ILE A 81 -7.64 -2.06 -13.26
C ILE A 81 -8.48 -1.95 -14.54
N ALA A 82 -7.88 -2.31 -15.68
CA ALA A 82 -8.58 -2.44 -16.96
C ALA A 82 -9.19 -3.83 -17.07
#